data_AF-A0A535KKV3-F1
#
_entry.id   AF-A0A535KKV3-F1
#
_cell.length_a   1.000
_cell.length_b   1.000
_cell.length_c   1.000
_cell.angle_alpha   90.00
_cell.angle_beta   90.00
_cell.angle_gamma   90.00
#
_symmetry.space_group_name_H-M   'P 1'
#
loop_
_entity.id
_entity.type
_entity.pdbx_description
1 polymer ?
#
loop_
_entity_poly.entity_id
_entity_poly.type
_entity_poly.pdbx_seq_one_letter_code
_entity_poly.pdbx_strand_id
1 'polypeptide(L)' 'MRFPFTFMGLMALAFGIWVVAYMAAHRTLDQVSQGLAGATAVACFGFAAYVLIRRVRRGPQH' A
#
# COMPACT_ATOMS: atom_id res chain seq x y z
N MET A 1 -4.69 -21.89 -5.63
CA MET A 1 -4.03 -21.01 -4.64
C MET A 1 -3.74 -19.62 -5.24
N ARG A 2 -4.73 -18.71 -5.31
CA ARG A 2 -4.55 -17.28 -5.70
C ARG A 2 -4.42 -16.35 -4.47
N PHE A 3 -4.37 -16.98 -3.30
CA PHE A 3 -4.36 -16.39 -1.97
C PHE A 3 -3.16 -15.46 -1.67
N PRO A 4 -1.90 -15.71 -2.14
CA PRO A 4 -0.78 -14.86 -1.74
C PRO A 4 -0.85 -13.45 -2.34
N PHE A 5 -1.29 -13.29 -3.59
CA PHE A 5 -1.20 -12.00 -4.28
C PHE A 5 -2.26 -11.00 -3.79
N THR A 6 -3.48 -11.47 -3.51
CA THR A 6 -4.56 -10.62 -2.96
C THR A 6 -4.26 -10.26 -1.50
N PHE A 7 -3.72 -11.21 -0.74
CA PHE A 7 -3.25 -10.98 0.63
C PHE A 7 -2.09 -9.97 0.66
N MET A 8 -1.11 -10.09 -0.22
CA MET A 8 -0.01 -9.10 -0.36
C MET A 8 -0.54 -7.70 -0.69
N GLY A 9 -1.56 -7.59 -1.56
CA GLY A 9 -2.21 -6.32 -1.84
C GLY A 9 -2.89 -5.70 -0.61
N LEU A 10 -3.59 -6.51 0.19
CA LEU A 10 -4.22 -6.07 1.44
C LEU A 10 -3.18 -5.67 2.50
N MET A 11 -2.12 -6.45 2.65
CA MET A 11 -1.02 -6.13 3.56
C MET A 11 -0.30 -4.86 3.14
N ALA A 12 -0.02 -4.67 1.84
CA ALA A 12 0.53 -3.42 1.33
C ALA A 12 -0.38 -2.22 1.63
N LEU A 13 -1.71 -2.38 1.49
CA LEU A 13 -2.67 -1.33 1.80
C LEU A 13 -2.67 -1.00 3.31
N ALA A 14 -2.67 -2.02 4.17
CA ALA A 14 -2.59 -1.85 5.62
C ALA A 14 -1.28 -1.16 6.06
N PHE A 15 -0.14 -1.55 5.49
CA PHE A 15 1.14 -0.90 5.74
C PHE A 15 1.16 0.55 5.23
N GLY A 16 0.60 0.82 4.04
CA GLY A 16 0.46 2.18 3.52
C GLY A 16 -0.35 3.09 4.45
N ILE A 17 -1.51 2.61 4.92
CA ILE A 17 -2.34 3.35 5.89
C ILE A 17 -1.58 3.58 7.19
N TRP A 18 -0.91 2.55 7.71
CA TRP A 18 -0.12 2.65 8.94
C TRP A 18 0.98 3.70 8.85
N VAL A 19 1.73 3.72 7.74
CA VAL A 19 2.81 4.69 7.52
C VAL A 19 2.27 6.12 7.47
N VAL A 20 1.13 6.34 6.79
CA VAL A 20 0.47 7.66 6.76
C VAL A 20 0.02 8.07 8.15
N ALA A 21 -0.60 7.17 8.92
CA ALA A 21 -1.02 7.43 10.30
C ALA A 21 0.18 7.73 11.20
N TYR A 22 1.30 7.02 11.04
CA TYR A 22 2.52 7.23 11.78
C TYR A 22 3.13 8.61 11.51
N MET A 23 3.21 9.01 10.24
CA MET A 23 3.65 10.36 9.87
C MET A 23 2.73 11.46 10.38
N ALA A 24 1.41 11.22 10.36
CA ALA A 24 0.43 12.17 10.88
C ALA A 24 0.55 12.36 12.40
N ALA A 25 0.83 11.27 13.13
CA ALA A 25 1.07 11.28 14.57
C ALA A 25 2.44 11.86 14.95
N HIS A 26 3.46 11.68 14.11
CA HIS A 26 4.83 12.12 14.38
C HIS A 26 5.32 13.15 13.34
N ARG A 27 4.70 14.33 13.34
CA ARG A 27 5.09 15.43 12.44
C ARG A 27 6.45 16.07 12.75
N THR A 28 7.07 15.71 13.86
CA THR A 28 8.40 16.19 14.27
C THR A 28 9.54 15.30 13.72
N LEU A 29 9.24 14.31 12.88
CA LEU A 29 10.26 13.50 12.22
C LEU A 29 11.12 14.35 11.28
N ASP A 30 12.41 14.00 11.21
CA ASP A 30 13.36 14.59 10.28
C ASP A 30 12.87 14.49 8.82
N GLN A 31 13.16 15.53 8.03
CA GLN A 31 12.63 15.72 6.68
C GLN A 31 13.00 14.57 5.73
N VAL A 32 14.18 13.96 5.89
CA VAL A 32 14.60 12.79 5.09
C VAL A 32 13.74 11.57 5.43
N SER A 33 13.44 11.38 6.72
CA SER A 33 12.62 10.26 7.19
C SER A 33 11.16 10.41 6.76
N GLN A 34 10.62 11.64 6.77
CA GLN A 34 9.31 11.93 6.16
C GLN A 34 9.28 11.59 4.68
N GLY A 35 10.33 11.98 3.93
CA GLY A 35 10.41 11.71 2.48
C GLY A 35 10.41 10.22 2.16
N LEU A 36 11.21 9.44 2.89
CA LEU A 36 11.26 7.97 2.75
C LEU A 36 9.93 7.32 3.10
N ALA A 37 9.34 7.68 4.24
CA ALA A 37 8.04 7.16 4.66
C ALA A 37 6.93 7.49 3.65
N GLY A 38 6.90 8.72 3.13
CA GLY A 38 5.96 9.13 2.09
C GLY A 38 6.13 8.31 0.80
N ALA A 39 7.36 8.12 0.33
CA ALA A 39 7.65 7.32 -0.86
C ALA A 39 7.22 5.85 -0.68
N THR A 40 7.47 5.26 0.49
CA THR A 40 7.02 3.91 0.81
C THR A 40 5.49 3.81 0.84
N ALA A 41 4.80 4.78 1.43
CA ALA A 41 3.34 4.81 1.43
C ALA A 41 2.79 4.85 0.00
N VAL A 42 3.32 5.70 -0.86
CA VAL A 42 2.91 5.78 -2.28
C VAL A 42 3.14 4.45 -3.00
N ALA A 43 4.29 3.80 -2.80
CA ALA A 43 4.57 2.49 -3.40
C ALA A 43 3.58 1.41 -2.92
N CYS A 44 3.28 1.38 -1.63
CA CYS A 44 2.32 0.47 -1.02
C CYS A 44 0.90 0.69 -1.57
N PHE A 45 0.42 1.94 -1.61
CA PHE A 45 -0.89 2.27 -2.18
C PHE A 45 -0.96 1.98 -3.68
N GLY A 46 0.09 2.30 -4.44
CA GLY A 46 0.17 2.00 -5.86
C GLY A 46 0.13 0.50 -6.15
N PHE A 47 0.87 -0.30 -5.36
CA PHE A 47 0.83 -1.75 -5.46
C PHE A 47 -0.56 -2.32 -5.12
N ALA A 48 -1.16 -1.87 -4.02
CA ALA A 48 -2.49 -2.33 -3.63
C ALA A 48 -3.56 -1.96 -4.67
N ALA A 49 -3.52 -0.74 -5.20
CA ALA A 49 -4.39 -0.29 -6.29
C ALA A 49 -4.17 -1.12 -7.56
N TYR A 50 -2.92 -1.41 -7.95
CA TYR A 50 -2.60 -2.27 -9.08
C TYR A 50 -3.19 -3.68 -8.92
N VAL A 51 -3.05 -4.29 -7.74
CA VAL A 51 -3.62 -5.63 -7.45
C VAL A 51 -5.14 -5.61 -7.55
N LEU A 52 -5.80 -4.61 -6.95
CA LEU A 52 -7.25 -4.44 -7.00
C LEU A 52 -7.75 -4.25 -8.43
N ILE A 53 -7.15 -3.33 -9.20
CA ILE A 53 -7.50 -3.07 -10.60
C ILE A 53 -7.30 -4.33 -11.45
N ARG A 54 -6.16 -5.02 -11.28
CA ARG A 54 -5.87 -6.26 -12.00
C ARG A 54 -6.89 -7.36 -11.67
N ARG A 55 -7.35 -7.44 -10.42
CA ARG A 55 -8.36 -8.41 -9.98
C ARG A 55 -9.73 -8.10 -10.59
N VAL A 56 -10.15 -6.84 -10.60
CA VAL A 56 -11.43 -6.40 -11.18
C VAL A 56 -11.44 -6.58 -12.70
N ARG A 57 -10.33 -6.23 -13.38
CA ARG A 57 -10.22 -6.36 -14.85
C ARG A 57 -10.12 -7.79 -15.34
N ARG A 58 -9.58 -8.71 -14.54
CA ARG A 58 -9.54 -10.16 -14.85
C ARG A 58 -10.77 -10.87 -14.28
N GLY A 59 -11.97 -10.30 -14.51
CA GLY A 59 -13.25 -10.90 -14.15
C GLY A 59 -13.35 -12.39 -14.47
N PRO A 60 -14.25 -13.14 -13.81
CA PRO A 60 -14.25 -14.59 -13.75
C PRO A 60 -14.05 -15.17 -15.14
N GLN A 61 -12.86 -15.74 -15.37
CA GLN A 61 -12.58 -16.55 -16.54
C GLN A 61 -13.44 -17.81 -16.39
N HIS A 62 -14.68 -17.73 -16.88
CA HIS A 62 -15.54 -18.88 -17.16
C HIS A 62 -15.05 -19.59 -18.42
#